data_AF-A0A9E4ABQ6-F1
#
_entry.id   AF-A0A9E4ABQ6-F1
#
_cell.length_a   1.000
_cell.length_b   1.000
_cell.length_c   1.000
_cell.angle_alpha   90.00
_cell.angle_beta   90.00
_cell.angle_gamma   90.00
#
_symmetry.space_group_name_H-M   'P 1'
#
loop_
_entity.id
_entity.type
_entity.pdbx_description
1 polymer ?
#
loop_
_entity_poly.entity_id
_entity_poly.type
_entity_poly.pdbx_seq_one_letter_code
_entity_poly.pdbx_strand_id
1 'polypeptide(L)' 'MTDLTIDEFRDPIRVVVIQTLSEMMDDPDEGLELRGDFAEELQDSLNTVKIGGKTASVQQVAEKLGLT' A
#
# COMPACT_ATOMS: atom_id res chain seq x y z
N MET A 1 -7.50 11.36 45.77
CA MET A 1 -8.05 11.04 44.44
C MET A 1 -7.38 11.98 43.47
N THR A 2 -6.61 11.46 42.54
CA THR A 2 -6.04 12.24 41.45
C THR A 2 -7.17 12.57 40.48
N ASP A 3 -7.52 13.85 40.38
CA ASP A 3 -8.36 14.32 39.30
C ASP A 3 -7.59 14.17 37.99
N LEU A 4 -8.13 13.37 37.08
CA LEU A 4 -7.58 13.17 35.75
C LEU A 4 -7.89 14.42 34.92
N THR A 5 -6.87 15.06 34.39
CA THR A 5 -7.06 16.19 33.47
C THR A 5 -7.68 15.69 32.15
N ILE A 6 -8.33 16.60 31.41
CA ILE A 6 -8.93 16.27 30.11
C ILE A 6 -7.88 15.74 29.13
N ASP A 7 -6.65 16.23 29.21
CA ASP A 7 -5.56 15.79 28.34
C ASP A 7 -5.07 14.38 28.71
N GLU A 8 -4.89 14.09 30.01
CA GLU A 8 -4.56 12.73 30.48
C GLU A 8 -5.66 11.71 30.15
N PHE A 9 -6.92 12.14 30.01
CA PHE A 9 -8.02 11.29 29.54
C PHE A 9 -8.04 11.11 28.01
N ARG A 10 -7.67 12.15 27.26
CA ARG A 10 -7.67 12.14 25.79
C ARG A 10 -6.58 11.24 25.22
N ASP A 11 -5.43 11.18 25.87
CA ASP A 11 -4.27 10.41 25.42
C ASP A 11 -4.54 8.90 25.27
N PRO A 12 -5.07 8.18 26.27
CA PRO A 12 -5.37 6.76 26.12
C PRO A 12 -6.43 6.49 25.04
N ILE A 13 -7.42 7.38 24.89
CA ILE A 13 -8.43 7.26 23.83
C ILE A 13 -7.78 7.38 22.45
N ARG A 14 -6.90 8.39 22.27
CA ARG A 14 -6.20 8.60 21.00
C ARG A 14 -5.36 7.39 20.63
N VAL A 15 -4.63 6.80 21.60
CA VAL A 15 -3.82 5.61 21.37
C VAL A 15 -4.69 4.45 20.90
N VAL A 16 -5.78 4.15 21.60
CA VAL A 16 -6.68 3.05 21.23
C VAL A 16 -7.31 3.27 19.85
N VAL A 17 -7.75 4.51 19.54
CA VAL A 17 -8.32 4.82 18.23
C VAL A 17 -7.29 4.64 17.11
N ILE A 18 -6.07 5.13 17.28
CA ILE A 18 -5.00 4.94 16.28
C ILE A 18 -4.72 3.46 16.09
N GLN A 19 -4.60 2.70 17.18
CA GLN A 19 -4.37 1.26 17.11
C GLN A 19 -5.49 0.55 16.34
N THR A 20 -6.76 0.81 16.69
CA THR A 20 -7.90 0.18 16.00
C THR A 20 -7.93 0.56 14.52
N LEU A 21 -7.64 1.81 14.17
CA LEU A 21 -7.58 2.24 12.78
C LEU A 21 -6.43 1.57 12.03
N SER A 22 -5.25 1.42 12.65
CA SER A 22 -4.13 0.68 12.08
C SER A 22 -4.49 -0.78 11.84
N GLU A 23 -5.13 -1.45 12.79
CA GLU A 23 -5.58 -2.84 12.65
C GLU A 23 -6.66 -3.01 11.57
N MET A 24 -7.50 -1.99 11.34
CA MET A 24 -8.51 -2.01 10.28
C MET A 24 -7.97 -1.67 8.90
N MET A 25 -6.88 -0.90 8.82
CA MET A 25 -6.27 -0.42 7.58
C MET A 25 -4.91 -1.07 7.33
N ASP A 26 -4.73 -2.29 7.83
CA ASP A 26 -3.50 -3.03 7.62
C ASP A 26 -3.28 -3.34 6.14
N ASP A 27 -2.05 -3.68 5.76
CA ASP A 27 -1.70 -3.95 4.37
C ASP A 27 -2.51 -5.15 3.84
N PRO A 28 -3.44 -4.95 2.87
CA PRO A 28 -4.28 -6.03 2.37
C PRO A 28 -3.48 -7.11 1.63
N ASP A 29 -2.25 -6.81 1.22
CA ASP A 29 -1.36 -7.72 0.51
C ASP A 29 -0.38 -8.45 1.45
N GLU A 30 -0.41 -8.18 2.77
CA GLU A 30 0.50 -8.83 3.72
C GLU A 30 0.30 -10.36 3.72
N GLY A 31 1.40 -11.09 3.53
CA GLY A 31 1.40 -12.55 3.51
C GLY A 31 0.83 -13.18 2.23
N LEU A 32 0.44 -12.37 1.23
CA LEU A 32 0.02 -12.88 -0.08
C LEU A 32 1.23 -13.21 -0.96
N GLU A 33 1.05 -14.21 -1.82
CA GLU A 33 2.02 -14.56 -2.87
C GLU A 33 1.45 -14.23 -4.25
N LEU A 34 2.34 -13.89 -5.18
CA LEU A 34 1.95 -13.72 -6.58
C LEU A 34 1.48 -15.06 -7.15
N ARG A 35 0.43 -15.01 -7.98
CA ARG A 35 0.07 -16.16 -8.79
C ARG A 35 1.23 -16.51 -9.73
N GLY A 36 1.48 -17.81 -9.93
CA GLY A 36 2.64 -18.28 -10.68
C GLY A 36 2.71 -17.75 -12.12
N ASP A 37 1.57 -17.70 -12.80
CA ASP A 37 1.43 -17.11 -14.15
C ASP A 37 1.85 -15.63 -14.18
N PHE A 38 1.39 -14.87 -13.19
CA PHE A 38 1.72 -13.45 -13.07
C PHE A 38 3.17 -13.21 -12.64
N ALA A 39 3.73 -14.08 -11.80
CA ALA A 39 5.13 -14.01 -11.41
C ALA A 39 6.07 -14.23 -12.61
N GLU A 40 5.75 -15.18 -13.50
CA GLU A 40 6.47 -15.41 -14.74
C GLU A 40 6.39 -14.20 -15.68
N GLU A 41 5.19 -13.64 -15.88
CA GLU A 41 5.00 -12.43 -16.70
C GLU A 41 5.80 -11.23 -16.15
N LEU A 42 5.80 -11.07 -14.83
CA LEU A 42 6.58 -10.02 -14.16
C LEU A 42 8.08 -10.23 -14.35
N GLN A 43 8.56 -11.47 -14.23
CA GLN A 43 9.97 -11.83 -14.45
C GLN A 43 10.42 -11.44 -15.87
N ASP A 44 9.61 -11.76 -16.88
CA ASP A 44 9.88 -11.43 -18.29
C ASP A 44 9.87 -9.92 -18.55
N SER A 45 8.91 -9.21 -17.95
CA SER A 45 8.84 -7.74 -17.99
C SER A 45 10.10 -7.10 -17.40
N LEU A 46 10.53 -7.56 -16.22
CA LEU A 46 11.76 -7.07 -15.57
C LEU A 46 13.01 -7.37 -16.39
N ASN A 47 13.10 -8.55 -17.00
CA ASN A 47 14.21 -8.92 -17.87
C ASN A 47 14.26 -8.04 -19.12
N THR A 48 13.10 -7.75 -19.72
CA THR A 48 12.97 -6.85 -20.87
C THR A 48 13.51 -5.47 -20.55
N VAL A 49 13.17 -4.92 -19.37
CA VAL A 49 13.70 -3.62 -18.94
C VAL A 49 15.21 -3.69 -18.69
N LYS A 50 15.72 -4.75 -18.06
CA LYS A 50 17.16 -4.93 -17.79
C LYS A 50 18.01 -4.93 -19.05
N ILE A 51 17.50 -5.48 -20.16
CA ILE A 51 18.21 -5.50 -21.44
C ILE A 51 18.02 -4.21 -22.27
N GLY A 52 17.45 -3.16 -21.68
CA GLY A 52 17.22 -1.87 -22.33
C GLY A 52 15.92 -1.79 -23.13
N GLY A 53 14.97 -2.68 -22.87
CA GLY A 53 13.62 -2.63 -23.43
C GLY A 53 12.87 -1.36 -23.01
N LYS A 54 11.91 -0.96 -23.83
CA LYS A 54 11.12 0.26 -23.60
C LYS A 54 10.05 0.02 -22.53
N THR A 55 9.91 0.97 -21.61
CA THR A 55 8.78 1.05 -20.70
C THR A 55 7.68 1.96 -21.26
N ALA A 56 6.47 1.84 -20.74
CA ALA A 56 5.40 2.78 -21.05
C ALA A 56 5.62 4.11 -20.30
N SER A 57 5.39 5.23 -20.98
CA SER A 57 5.36 6.53 -20.33
C SER A 57 4.10 6.68 -19.46
N VAL A 58 4.16 7.58 -18.47
CA VAL A 58 3.00 7.89 -17.62
C VAL A 58 1.79 8.32 -18.46
N GLN A 59 2.01 9.09 -19.54
CA GLN A 59 0.95 9.52 -20.45
C GLN A 59 0.31 8.34 -21.19
N GLN A 60 1.12 7.40 -21.69
CA GLN A 60 0.63 6.19 -22.37
C GLN A 60 -0.19 5.31 -21.42
N VAL A 61 0.25 5.20 -20.16
CA VAL A 61 -0.47 4.44 -19.13
C VAL A 61 -1.80 5.13 -18.80
N ALA A 62 -1.80 6.45 -18.62
CA ALA A 62 -3.00 7.21 -18.29
C ALA A 62 -4.06 7.15 -19.40
N GLU A 63 -3.65 7.25 -20.67
CA GLU A 63 -4.54 7.09 -21.84
C GLU A 63 -5.17 5.69 -21.88
N LYS A 64 -4.37 4.64 -21.65
CA LYS A 64 -4.86 3.25 -21.61
C LYS A 64 -5.87 3.00 -20.48
N LEU A 65 -5.74 3.72 -19.37
CA LEU A 65 -6.61 3.60 -18.20
C LEU A 65 -7.79 4.60 -18.21
N GLY A 66 -7.89 5.47 -19.21
CA GLY A 66 -8.94 6.48 -19.30
C GLY A 66 -8.84 7.57 -18.22
N LEU A 67 -7.62 7.85 -17.76
CA LEU A 67 -7.32 8.85 -16.71
C LEU A 67 -6.97 10.24 -17.27
N THR A 68 -7.08 10.42 -18.59
CA THR A 68 -6.80 11.65 -19.34
C THR A 68 -7.93 11.98 -20.28
#